data_AF-A0A6G0JW79-F1
#
_entry.id   AF-A0A6G0JW79-F1
#
_cell.length_a   1.000
_cell.length_b   1.000
_cell.length_c   1.000
_cell.angle_alpha   90.00
_cell.angle_beta   90.00
_cell.angle_gamma   90.00
#
_symmetry.space_group_name_H-M   'P 1'
#
loop_
_entity.id
_entity.type
_entity.pdbx_description
1 polymer ?
#
loop_
_entity_poly.entity_id
_entity_poly.type
_entity_poly.pdbx_seq_one_letter_code
_entity_poly.pdbx_strand_id
1 'polypeptide(L)'
;MASSFNGSRSVAQLSAVWERLRLKFALVQAVQIEAAQLKNKYQTLKKEFSTIKLAESDTGNKTNEPIVYLAYWDLLVQYIGDKSGLGSVNFGQSVHSDSSKRKAEVDAEIERQREQRRKKENVDIGQGLVLLGENLAKALVQRQVPQPVLAPTLLAELASKQYAMLQLIESNQQQVAAHIESAAAVNAALLSFLSKEH
;
A
#
# COMPACT_ATOMS: atom_id res chain seq x y z
N MET A 1 -10.16 14.49 16.88
CA MET A 1 -9.94 13.08 16.46
C MET A 1 -10.05 13.03 14.95
N ALA A 2 -8.92 12.91 14.24
CA ALA A 2 -8.89 13.07 12.80
C ALA A 2 -9.37 11.78 12.09
N SER A 3 -10.47 11.90 11.36
CA SER A 3 -10.92 10.88 10.39
C SER A 3 -9.87 10.77 9.28
N SER A 4 -9.06 9.71 9.30
CA SER A 4 -7.96 9.50 8.33
C SER A 4 -8.39 8.85 7.01
N PHE A 5 -9.68 8.87 6.67
CA PHE A 5 -10.14 8.34 5.39
C PHE A 5 -10.85 9.45 4.60
N ASN A 6 -10.04 10.33 4.00
CA ASN A 6 -10.55 11.27 3.02
C ASN A 6 -10.90 10.46 1.77
N GLY A 7 -12.20 10.39 1.43
CA GLY A 7 -12.82 9.44 0.49
C GLY A 7 -12.36 9.50 -0.97
N SER A 8 -11.17 9.98 -1.27
CA SER A 8 -10.54 9.89 -2.57
C SER A 8 -10.10 8.44 -2.82
N ARG A 9 -10.97 7.66 -3.46
CA ARG A 9 -10.80 6.26 -3.93
C ARG A 9 -9.62 6.08 -4.92
N SER A 10 -8.43 6.56 -4.57
CA SER A 10 -7.23 6.60 -5.41
C SER A 10 -6.51 5.26 -5.35
N VAL A 11 -6.03 4.80 -6.51
CA VAL A 11 -5.19 3.60 -6.65
C VAL A 11 -3.96 3.67 -5.75
N ALA A 12 -3.40 4.86 -5.53
CA ALA A 12 -2.25 5.05 -4.65
C ALA A 12 -2.57 4.74 -3.18
N GLN A 13 -3.75 5.15 -2.69
CA GLN A 13 -4.18 4.84 -1.33
C GLN A 13 -4.43 3.34 -1.15
N LEU A 14 -5.00 2.69 -2.17
CA LEU A 14 -5.17 1.25 -2.19
C LEU A 14 -3.83 0.51 -2.11
N SER A 15 -2.86 0.89 -2.94
CA SER A 15 -1.52 0.33 -2.89
C SER A 15 -0.87 0.53 -1.52
N ALA A 16 -1.01 1.72 -0.93
CA ALA A 16 -0.47 2.00 0.41
C ALA A 16 -1.10 1.12 1.51
N VAL A 17 -2.40 0.85 1.43
CA VAL A 17 -3.08 -0.05 2.37
C VAL A 17 -2.61 -1.50 2.22
N TRP A 18 -2.43 -1.97 0.98
CA TRP A 18 -1.87 -3.30 0.73
C TRP A 18 -0.45 -3.45 1.24
N GLU A 19 0.39 -2.43 1.06
CA GLU A 19 1.75 -2.42 1.63
C GLU A 19 1.73 -2.43 3.16
N ARG A 20 0.84 -1.67 3.79
CA ARG A 20 0.69 -1.70 5.24
C ARG A 20 0.23 -3.06 5.75
N LEU A 21 -0.69 -3.72 5.04
CA LEU A 21 -1.14 -5.07 5.36
C LEU A 21 -0.01 -6.09 5.19
N ARG A 22 0.78 -5.96 4.13
CA ARG A 22 1.97 -6.78 3.87
C ARG A 22 2.97 -6.70 5.02
N LEU A 23 3.30 -5.49 5.49
CA LEU A 23 4.21 -5.29 6.60
C LEU A 23 3.68 -5.94 7.90
N LYS A 24 2.39 -5.76 8.21
CA LYS A 24 1.77 -6.42 9.37
C LYS A 24 1.84 -7.94 9.27
N PHE A 25 1.55 -8.49 8.09
CA PHE A 25 1.59 -9.92 7.86
C PHE A 25 3.02 -10.48 8.00
N ALA A 26 4.02 -9.78 7.45
CA ALA A 26 5.42 -10.15 7.55
C ALA A 26 5.92 -10.15 9.01
N LEU A 27 5.45 -9.21 9.84
CA LEU A 27 5.78 -9.17 11.27
C LEU A 27 5.19 -10.34 12.05
N VAL A 28 3.93 -10.71 11.77
CA VAL A 28 3.25 -11.79 12.50
C VAL A 28 3.77 -13.16 12.09
N GLN A 29 4.03 -13.35 10.79
CA GLN A 29 4.37 -14.66 10.24
C GLN A 29 5.87 -14.89 10.03
N ALA A 30 6.70 -13.87 10.23
CA ALA A 30 8.14 -13.90 9.99
C ALA A 30 8.54 -14.36 8.57
N VAL A 31 7.66 -14.19 7.58
CA VAL A 31 7.91 -14.52 6.17
C VAL A 31 7.92 -13.25 5.33
N GLN A 32 8.93 -13.13 4.45
CA GLN A 32 8.98 -12.07 3.43
C GLN A 32 7.97 -12.38 2.33
N ILE A 33 6.90 -11.61 2.28
CA ILE A 33 5.82 -11.74 1.29
C ILE A 33 5.68 -10.42 0.54
N GLU A 34 5.43 -10.51 -0.76
CA GLU A 34 5.14 -9.36 -1.62
C GLU A 34 3.64 -9.00 -1.57
N ALA A 35 3.29 -7.71 -1.70
CA ALA A 35 1.89 -7.27 -1.68
C ALA A 35 1.05 -7.96 -2.76
N ALA A 36 1.65 -8.27 -3.92
CA ALA A 36 1.00 -9.01 -5.00
C ALA A 36 0.57 -10.43 -4.58
N GLN A 37 1.43 -11.15 -3.85
CA GLN A 37 1.14 -12.51 -3.37
C GLN A 37 0.00 -12.50 -2.34
N LEU A 38 0.01 -11.54 -1.41
CA LEU A 38 -1.05 -11.37 -0.41
C LEU A 38 -2.39 -11.04 -1.08
N LYS A 39 -2.37 -10.12 -2.06
CA LYS A 39 -3.54 -9.77 -2.86
C LYS A 39 -4.08 -10.96 -3.63
N ASN A 40 -3.20 -11.75 -4.27
CA ASN A 40 -3.60 -12.94 -5.01
C ASN A 40 -4.26 -13.97 -4.09
N LYS A 41 -3.67 -14.23 -2.92
CA LYS A 41 -4.23 -15.16 -1.94
C LYS A 41 -5.61 -14.71 -1.45
N TYR A 42 -5.77 -13.42 -1.18
CA TYR A 42 -7.07 -12.84 -0.82
C TYR A 42 -8.12 -13.03 -1.93
N GLN A 43 -7.75 -12.80 -3.19
CA GLN A 43 -8.66 -13.03 -4.33
C GLN A 43 -9.05 -14.50 -4.48
N THR A 44 -8.10 -15.43 -4.28
CA THR A 44 -8.40 -16.86 -4.25
C THR A 44 -9.41 -17.19 -3.16
N LEU A 45 -9.18 -16.75 -1.92
CA LEU A 45 -10.10 -17.01 -0.80
C LEU A 45 -11.51 -16.45 -1.06
N LYS A 46 -11.59 -15.27 -1.66
CA LYS A 46 -12.86 -14.66 -2.06
C LYS A 46 -13.57 -15.46 -3.16
N LYS A 47 -12.81 -16.00 -4.12
CA LYS A 47 -13.33 -16.86 -5.18
C LYS A 47 -13.87 -18.17 -4.61
N GLU A 48 -13.09 -18.88 -3.78
CA GLU A 48 -13.52 -20.11 -3.11
C GLU A 48 -14.81 -19.90 -2.30
N PHE A 49 -14.88 -18.81 -1.53
CA PHE A 49 -16.08 -18.44 -0.78
C PHE A 49 -17.30 -18.23 -1.69
N SER A 50 -17.11 -17.52 -2.80
CA SER A 50 -18.20 -17.23 -3.75
C SER A 50 -18.66 -18.48 -4.49
N THR A 51 -17.73 -19.38 -4.86
CA THR A 51 -18.05 -20.67 -5.51
C THR A 51 -18.90 -21.55 -4.61
N ILE A 52 -18.52 -21.70 -3.33
CA ILE A 52 -19.28 -22.52 -2.38
C ILE A 52 -20.65 -21.89 -2.10
N LYS A 53 -20.74 -20.55 -1.93
CA LYS A 53 -22.02 -19.85 -1.76
C LYS A 53 -22.96 -19.99 -2.97
N LEU A 54 -22.41 -19.99 -4.18
CA LEU A 54 -23.19 -20.20 -5.41
C LEU A 54 -23.71 -21.64 -5.47
N ALA A 55 -22.87 -22.63 -5.15
CA ALA A 55 -23.29 -24.03 -5.06
C ALA A 55 -24.39 -24.24 -3.99
N GLU A 56 -24.32 -23.55 -2.85
CA GLU A 56 -25.38 -23.54 -1.82
C GLU A 56 -26.71 -23.01 -2.39
N SER A 57 -26.69 -21.92 -3.18
CA SER A 57 -27.92 -21.38 -3.78
C SER A 57 -28.50 -22.27 -4.88
N ASP A 58 -27.65 -22.99 -5.62
CA ASP A 58 -28.08 -23.90 -6.70
C ASP A 58 -28.64 -25.24 -6.18
N THR A 59 -28.46 -25.53 -4.88
CA THR A 59 -28.94 -26.77 -4.22
C THR A 59 -30.48 -26.81 -4.08
N GLY A 60 -31.20 -25.81 -4.62
CA GLY A 60 -32.65 -25.81 -4.73
C GLY A 60 -33.25 -26.97 -5.53
N ASN A 61 -32.47 -27.74 -6.29
CA ASN A 61 -32.92 -28.99 -6.92
C ASN A 61 -31.79 -30.03 -7.03
N LYS A 62 -31.81 -31.03 -6.13
CA LYS A 62 -31.15 -32.35 -6.21
C LYS A 62 -29.79 -32.40 -6.94
N THR A 63 -28.70 -32.15 -6.23
CA THR A 63 -27.36 -32.57 -6.66
C THR A 63 -26.85 -33.65 -5.72
N ASN A 64 -26.50 -34.81 -6.28
CA ASN A 64 -25.99 -35.98 -5.55
C ASN A 64 -24.56 -35.78 -4.99
N GLU A 65 -24.01 -34.56 -5.05
CA GLU A 65 -22.69 -34.22 -4.54
C GLU A 65 -22.82 -33.32 -3.29
N PRO A 66 -22.36 -33.78 -2.12
CA PRO A 66 -22.36 -32.98 -0.91
C PRO A 66 -21.46 -31.75 -1.08
N ILE A 67 -21.94 -30.57 -0.66
CA ILE A 67 -21.09 -29.38 -0.56
C ILE A 67 -20.02 -29.66 0.49
N VAL A 68 -18.76 -29.76 0.06
CA VAL A 68 -17.62 -29.95 0.94
C VAL A 68 -17.11 -28.59 1.39
N TYR A 69 -17.32 -28.27 2.66
CA TYR A 69 -16.80 -27.06 3.27
C TYR A 69 -15.30 -27.18 3.57
N LEU A 70 -14.58 -26.07 3.37
CA LEU A 70 -13.18 -25.97 3.74
C LEU A 70 -13.02 -25.96 5.27
N ALA A 71 -11.91 -26.48 5.80
CA ALA A 71 -11.66 -26.52 7.24
C ALA A 71 -11.68 -25.15 7.95
N TYR A 72 -11.46 -24.08 7.19
CA TYR A 72 -11.49 -22.68 7.67
C TYR A 72 -12.74 -21.93 7.17
N TRP A 73 -13.79 -22.65 6.79
CA TRP A 73 -15.04 -22.07 6.28
C TRP A 73 -15.67 -21.08 7.24
N ASP A 74 -15.71 -21.39 8.54
CA ASP A 74 -16.27 -20.49 9.56
C ASP A 74 -15.53 -19.15 9.61
N LEU A 75 -14.21 -19.16 9.42
CA LEU A 75 -13.41 -17.94 9.33
C LEU A 75 -13.73 -17.16 8.05
N LEU A 76 -13.94 -17.85 6.91
CA LEU A 76 -14.38 -17.17 5.68
C LEU A 76 -15.76 -16.55 5.85
N VAL A 77 -16.72 -17.23 6.49
CA VAL A 77 -18.05 -16.68 6.75
C VAL A 77 -17.97 -15.49 7.70
N GLN A 78 -17.16 -15.55 8.74
CA GLN A 78 -16.98 -14.46 9.69
C GLN A 78 -16.38 -13.19 9.06
N TYR A 79 -15.35 -13.34 8.21
CA TYR A 79 -14.62 -12.20 7.65
C TYR A 79 -15.09 -11.76 6.25
N ILE A 80 -15.74 -12.64 5.48
CA ILE A 80 -16.22 -12.40 4.11
C ILE A 80 -17.76 -12.41 4.02
N GLY A 81 -18.43 -13.20 4.88
CA GLY A 81 -19.86 -13.47 4.80
C GLY A 81 -20.76 -12.37 5.35
N ASP A 82 -20.46 -11.80 6.51
CA ASP A 82 -21.24 -10.68 7.06
C ASP A 82 -20.65 -9.32 6.64
N LYS A 83 -21.35 -8.67 5.70
CA LYS A 83 -21.04 -7.30 5.24
C LYS A 83 -22.09 -6.29 5.70
N SER A 84 -23.00 -6.69 6.60
CA SER A 84 -24.14 -5.90 7.06
C SER A 84 -23.64 -4.76 7.95
N GLY A 85 -23.25 -3.65 7.35
CA GLY A 85 -22.62 -2.51 8.02
C GLY A 85 -21.48 -1.89 7.21
N LEU A 86 -20.91 -2.63 6.26
CA LEU A 86 -20.05 -2.09 5.21
C LEU A 86 -20.94 -1.53 4.09
N GLY A 87 -21.54 -0.35 4.31
CA GLY A 87 -22.43 0.31 3.35
C GLY A 87 -21.87 0.27 1.92
N SER A 88 -22.51 -0.50 1.03
CA SER A 88 -22.10 -0.72 -0.38
C SER A 88 -20.59 -0.76 -0.65
N VAL A 89 -19.78 -1.36 0.25
CA VAL A 89 -18.33 -1.44 0.07
C VAL A 89 -17.99 -2.60 -0.86
N ASN A 90 -18.42 -2.51 -2.12
CA ASN A 90 -17.94 -3.32 -3.22
C ASN A 90 -16.57 -2.77 -3.66
N PHE A 91 -15.56 -2.89 -2.79
CA PHE A 91 -14.18 -2.62 -3.17
C PHE A 91 -13.70 -3.69 -4.15
N GLY A 92 -13.44 -3.30 -5.40
CA GLY A 92 -12.83 -4.14 -6.42
C GLY A 92 -13.71 -5.30 -6.93
N GLN A 93 -15.00 -5.32 -6.60
CA GLN A 93 -15.93 -6.26 -7.21
C GLN A 93 -16.39 -5.64 -8.53
N SER A 94 -15.63 -5.90 -9.60
CA SER A 94 -16.20 -5.86 -10.95
C SER A 94 -17.39 -6.80 -10.90
N VAL A 95 -18.60 -6.22 -10.95
CA VAL A 95 -19.83 -7.00 -11.07
C VAL A 95 -19.64 -7.87 -12.31
N HIS A 96 -19.44 -9.18 -12.08
CA HIS A 96 -19.11 -10.16 -13.12
C HIS A 96 -20.29 -10.46 -14.05
N SER A 97 -21.33 -9.61 -14.08
CA SER A 97 -22.44 -9.76 -15.02
C SER A 97 -22.09 -9.36 -16.46
N ASP A 98 -20.93 -8.71 -16.71
CA ASP A 98 -20.56 -8.22 -18.06
C ASP A 98 -19.12 -8.52 -18.49
N SER A 99 -18.44 -9.54 -17.91
CA SER A 99 -17.03 -9.81 -18.28
C SER A 99 -16.86 -10.17 -19.76
N SER A 100 -17.85 -10.82 -20.38
CA SER A 100 -17.80 -11.21 -21.79
C SER A 100 -18.03 -10.02 -22.73
N LYS A 101 -18.90 -9.07 -22.38
CA LYS A 101 -19.13 -7.85 -23.18
C LYS A 101 -17.94 -6.90 -23.11
N ARG A 102 -17.38 -6.68 -21.92
CA ARG A 102 -16.24 -5.77 -21.75
C ARG A 102 -14.95 -6.32 -22.34
N LYS A 103 -14.75 -7.65 -22.35
CA LYS A 103 -13.59 -8.26 -23.02
C LYS A 103 -13.65 -8.04 -24.53
N ALA A 104 -14.81 -8.22 -25.15
CA ALA A 104 -14.99 -7.98 -26.58
C ALA A 104 -14.84 -6.49 -26.94
N GLU A 105 -15.32 -5.58 -26.09
CA GLU A 105 -15.18 -4.14 -26.27
C GLU A 105 -13.72 -3.67 -26.12
N VAL A 106 -12.99 -4.20 -25.13
CA VAL A 106 -11.55 -3.93 -24.95
C VAL A 106 -10.73 -4.52 -26.09
N ASP A 107 -11.03 -5.73 -26.54
CA ASP A 107 -10.34 -6.36 -27.68
C ASP A 107 -10.62 -5.57 -28.99
N ALA A 108 -11.85 -5.08 -29.19
CA ALA A 108 -12.21 -4.22 -30.32
C ALA A 108 -11.53 -2.84 -30.26
N GLU A 109 -11.41 -2.24 -29.07
CA GLU A 109 -10.72 -0.96 -28.88
C GLU A 109 -9.19 -1.10 -29.06
N ILE A 110 -8.59 -2.23 -28.64
CA ILE A 110 -7.18 -2.55 -28.91
C ILE A 110 -6.93 -2.68 -30.41
N GLU A 111 -7.82 -3.36 -31.14
CA GLU A 111 -7.67 -3.51 -32.59
C GLU A 111 -7.88 -2.17 -33.32
N ARG A 112 -8.84 -1.35 -32.88
CA ARG A 112 -9.04 0.02 -33.39
C ARG A 112 -7.81 0.90 -33.18
N GLN A 113 -7.13 0.79 -32.04
CA GLN A 113 -5.88 1.51 -31.77
C GLN A 113 -4.72 1.01 -32.63
N ARG A 114 -4.64 -0.30 -32.92
CA ARG A 114 -3.63 -0.86 -33.84
C ARG A 114 -3.87 -0.39 -35.27
N GLU A 115 -5.12 -0.34 -35.72
CA GLU A 115 -5.49 0.23 -37.03
C GLU A 115 -5.13 1.71 -37.11
N GLN A 116 -5.36 2.49 -36.04
CA GLN A 116 -4.94 3.89 -35.96
C GLN A 116 -3.42 4.04 -36.03
N ARG A 117 -2.64 3.16 -35.41
CA ARG A 117 -1.18 3.17 -35.52
C ARG A 117 -0.69 2.77 -36.91
N ARG A 118 -1.40 1.90 -37.62
CA ARG A 118 -1.11 1.56 -39.03
C ARG A 118 -1.50 2.68 -40.00
N LYS A 119 -2.50 3.51 -39.65
CA LYS A 119 -2.93 4.69 -40.44
C LYS A 119 -2.15 5.95 -40.12
N LYS A 120 -1.42 6.00 -39.00
CA LYS A 120 -0.51 7.11 -38.71
C LYS A 120 0.70 6.95 -39.62
N GLU A 121 0.57 7.59 -40.78
CA GLU A 121 1.60 8.04 -41.70
C GLU A 121 3.01 7.80 -41.14
N ASN A 122 3.78 6.95 -41.84
CA ASN A 122 5.19 6.71 -41.56
C ASN A 122 5.89 8.05 -41.40
N VAL A 123 6.07 8.50 -40.15
CA VAL A 123 6.95 9.62 -39.86
C VAL A 123 8.33 9.14 -40.27
N ASP A 124 8.79 9.65 -41.41
CA ASP A 124 10.12 9.37 -41.93
C ASP A 124 11.12 9.54 -40.78
N ILE A 125 11.88 8.49 -40.50
CA ILE A 125 12.80 8.42 -39.35
C ILE A 125 13.76 9.62 -39.38
N GLY A 126 14.10 10.10 -40.59
CA GLY A 126 14.86 11.34 -40.79
C GLY A 126 14.18 12.58 -40.20
N GLN A 127 12.89 12.79 -40.47
CA GLN A 127 12.12 13.90 -39.88
C GLN A 127 11.98 13.75 -38.36
N GLY A 128 11.80 12.51 -37.87
CA GLY A 128 11.75 12.23 -36.43
C GLY A 128 13.04 12.62 -35.69
N LEU A 129 14.20 12.35 -36.30
CA LEU A 129 15.51 12.73 -35.77
C LEU A 129 15.75 14.24 -35.77
N VAL A 130 15.34 14.95 -36.83
CA VAL A 130 15.43 16.41 -36.90
C VAL A 130 14.59 17.06 -35.80
N LEU A 131 13.36 16.60 -35.63
CA LEU A 131 12.43 17.13 -34.63
C LEU A 131 12.91 16.85 -33.19
N LEU A 132 13.56 15.71 -32.97
CA LEU A 132 14.23 15.41 -31.70
C LEU A 132 15.42 16.35 -31.45
N GLY A 133 16.26 16.60 -32.45
CA GLY A 133 17.40 17.52 -32.36
C GLY A 133 16.98 18.94 -32.01
N GLU A 134 15.93 19.45 -32.66
CA GLU A 134 15.36 20.78 -32.37
C GLU A 134 14.81 20.89 -30.94
N ASN A 135 14.11 19.87 -30.47
CA ASN A 135 13.59 19.84 -29.11
C ASN A 135 14.71 19.75 -28.06
N LEU A 136 15.77 19.00 -28.36
CA LEU A 136 16.93 18.92 -27.47
C LEU A 136 17.64 20.27 -27.38
N ALA A 137 17.82 20.96 -28.51
CA ALA A 137 18.42 22.30 -28.55
C ALA A 137 17.59 23.31 -27.75
N LYS A 138 16.26 23.31 -27.92
CA LYS A 138 15.35 24.14 -27.12
C LYS A 138 15.45 23.84 -25.63
N ALA A 139 15.51 22.56 -25.24
CA ALA A 139 15.63 22.16 -23.84
C ALA A 139 16.98 22.61 -23.22
N LEU A 140 18.08 22.55 -23.98
CA LEU A 140 19.38 23.03 -23.53
C LEU A 140 19.40 24.55 -23.33
N VAL A 141 18.79 25.31 -24.24
CA VAL A 141 18.64 26.77 -24.11
C VAL A 141 17.75 27.12 -22.92
N GLN A 142 16.67 26.38 -22.69
CA GLN A 142 15.76 26.59 -21.56
C GLN A 142 16.43 26.26 -20.21
N ARG A 143 17.40 25.35 -20.19
CA ARG A 143 18.18 24.98 -19.00
C ARG A 143 19.27 25.99 -18.64
N GLN A 144 19.62 26.90 -19.55
CA GLN A 144 20.54 28.02 -19.31
C GLN A 144 19.85 29.25 -18.70
N VAL A 145 18.53 29.24 -18.53
CA VAL A 145 17.85 30.26 -17.72
C VAL A 145 18.28 30.02 -16.26
N PRO A 146 18.86 31.03 -15.56
CA PRO A 146 19.31 30.86 -14.18
C PRO A 146 18.12 30.43 -13.31
N GLN A 147 18.24 29.28 -12.64
CA GLN A 147 17.29 28.92 -11.59
C GLN A 147 17.33 30.00 -10.50
N PRO A 148 16.18 30.48 -9.99
CA PRO A 148 16.18 31.30 -8.80
C PRO A 148 16.72 30.46 -7.64
N VAL A 149 17.78 30.96 -7.02
CA VAL A 149 18.40 30.43 -5.81
C VAL A 149 17.31 30.11 -4.78
N LEU A 150 17.28 28.85 -4.32
CA LEU A 150 16.39 28.38 -3.25
C LEU A 150 16.39 29.39 -2.10
N ALA A 151 15.19 29.89 -1.75
CA ALA A 151 15.02 30.97 -0.79
C ALA A 151 15.80 30.72 0.52
N PRO A 152 16.61 31.67 1.01
CA PRO A 152 17.41 31.57 2.23
C PRO A 152 16.62 31.08 3.47
N THR A 153 15.31 31.30 3.48
CA THR A 153 14.38 30.90 4.53
C THR A 153 14.27 29.38 4.71
N LEU A 154 14.29 28.59 3.62
CA LEU A 154 14.18 27.12 3.70
C LEU A 154 15.46 26.48 4.26
N LEU A 155 16.62 27.07 3.97
CA LEU A 155 17.91 26.60 4.49
C LEU A 155 18.01 26.86 6.00
N ALA A 156 17.56 28.03 6.45
CA ALA A 156 17.51 28.39 7.86
C ALA A 156 16.53 27.50 8.66
N GLU A 157 15.38 27.15 8.07
CA GLU A 157 14.40 26.27 8.72
C GLU A 157 14.94 24.83 8.88
N LEU A 158 15.65 24.31 7.86
CA LEU A 158 16.28 22.99 7.95
C LEU A 158 17.37 22.94 9.02
N ALA A 159 18.24 23.96 9.08
CA ALA A 159 19.29 24.06 10.08
C ALA A 159 18.71 24.16 11.50
N SER A 160 17.64 24.93 11.68
CA SER A 160 16.94 25.05 12.97
C SER A 160 16.33 23.72 13.42
N LYS A 161 15.75 22.94 12.50
CA LYS A 161 15.21 21.61 12.80
C LYS A 161 16.30 20.60 13.18
N GLN A 162 17.46 20.66 12.52
CA GLN A 162 18.61 19.81 12.86
C GLN A 162 19.15 20.12 14.26
N TYR A 163 19.26 21.40 14.62
CA TYR A 163 19.72 21.82 15.94
C TYR A 163 18.75 21.38 17.05
N ALA A 164 17.43 21.54 16.84
CA ALA A 164 16.42 21.08 17.78
C ALA A 164 16.45 19.55 17.99
N MET A 165 16.74 18.78 16.94
CA MET A 165 16.88 17.32 17.05
C MET A 165 18.08 16.92 17.89
N LEU A 166 19.23 17.60 17.73
CA LEU A 166 20.42 17.34 18.54
C LEU A 166 20.18 17.65 20.02
N GLN A 167 19.53 18.78 20.32
CA GLN A 167 19.15 19.13 21.69
C GLN A 167 18.23 18.08 22.34
N LEU A 168 17.28 17.53 21.59
CA LEU A 168 16.40 16.47 22.08
C LEU A 168 17.18 15.18 22.38
N ILE A 169 18.16 14.82 21.55
CA ILE A 169 19.00 13.64 21.76
C ILE A 169 19.84 13.81 23.02
N GLU A 170 20.49 14.96 23.20
CA GLU A 170 21.29 15.26 24.40
C GLU A 170 20.45 15.24 25.67
N SER A 171 19.26 15.85 25.64
CA SER A 171 18.34 15.85 26.80
C SER A 171 17.90 14.44 27.19
N ASN A 172 17.54 13.61 26.20
CA ASN A 172 17.15 12.22 26.46
C ASN A 172 18.32 11.39 27.03
N GLN A 173 19.55 11.62 26.54
CA GLN A 173 20.73 10.94 27.09
C GLN A 173 20.98 11.32 28.56
N GLN A 174 20.82 12.59 28.92
CA GLN A 174 20.95 13.04 30.30
C GLN A 174 19.88 12.45 31.22
N GLN A 175 18.62 12.35 30.74
CA GLN A 175 17.55 11.71 31.50
C GLN A 175 17.85 10.22 31.76
N VAL A 176 18.32 9.50 30.74
CA VAL A 176 18.71 8.09 30.90
C VAL A 176 19.84 7.94 31.92
N ALA A 177 20.86 8.80 31.88
CA ALA A 177 21.95 8.79 32.86
C ALA A 177 21.43 9.02 34.28
N ALA A 178 20.56 10.02 34.49
CA ALA A 178 19.96 10.31 35.79
C ALA A 178 19.10 9.13 36.32
N HIS A 179 18.36 8.44 35.45
CA HIS A 179 17.59 7.26 35.84
C HIS A 179 18.50 6.09 36.24
N ILE A 180 19.63 5.90 35.57
CA ILE A 180 20.61 4.87 35.93
C ILE A 180 21.22 5.17 37.30
N GLU A 181 21.61 6.41 37.56
CA GLU A 181 22.16 6.83 38.87
C GLU A 181 21.14 6.65 40.00
N SER A 182 19.88 7.04 39.77
CA SER A 182 18.79 6.82 40.73
C SER A 182 18.58 5.33 41.02
N ALA A 183 18.56 4.49 39.98
CA ALA A 183 18.47 3.04 40.14
C ALA A 183 19.68 2.45 40.88
N ALA A 184 20.89 2.93 40.60
CA ALA A 184 22.09 2.51 41.31
C ALA A 184 22.05 2.89 42.79
N ALA A 185 21.55 4.08 43.13
CA ALA A 185 21.37 4.52 44.51
C ALA A 185 20.35 3.65 45.27
N VAL A 186 19.21 3.33 44.64
CA VAL A 186 18.22 2.41 45.21
C VAL A 186 18.81 1.02 45.42
N ASN A 187 19.54 0.49 44.44
CA ASN A 187 20.19 -0.80 44.55
C ASN A 187 21.24 -0.83 45.69
N ALA A 188 22.04 0.23 45.83
CA ALA A 188 23.00 0.36 46.92
C ALA A 188 22.31 0.40 48.30
N ALA A 189 21.18 1.11 48.41
CA ALA A 189 20.38 1.16 49.64
C ALA A 189 19.81 -0.23 49.99
N LEU A 190 19.27 -0.97 49.01
CA LEU A 190 18.78 -2.34 49.20
C LEU A 190 19.90 -3.28 49.65
N LEU A 191 21.08 -3.23 49.01
CA LEU A 191 22.23 -4.04 49.41
C LEU A 191 22.69 -3.72 50.85
N SER A 192 22.70 -2.43 51.22
CA SER A 192 23.06 -2.01 52.58
C SER A 192 22.04 -2.43 53.65
N PHE A 193 20.77 -2.57 53.27
CA PHE A 193 19.71 -3.06 54.15
C PHE A 193 19.90 -4.56 54.40
N LEU A 194 20.07 -5.35 53.35
CA LEU A 194 20.30 -6.79 53.43
C LEU A 194 21.57 -7.14 54.21
N SER A 195 22.61 -6.30 54.15
CA SER A 195 23.85 -6.52 54.91
C SER A 195 23.74 -6.20 56.40
N LYS A 196 22.65 -5.55 56.86
CA LYS A 196 22.42 -5.21 58.28
C LYS A 196 21.54 -6.22 59.02
N GLU A 197 20.90 -7.15 58.30
CA GLU A 197 20.04 -8.21 58.88
C GLU A 197 20.80 -9.52 59.20
N HIS A 198 22.14 -9.50 59.14
CA HIS A 198 23.05 -10.54 59.62
C HIS A 198 23.97 -9.98 60.71
#